data_AF-A0A8J4U6K1-F1
#
_entry.id   AF-A0A8J4U6K1-F1
#
_cell.length_a   1.000
_cell.length_b   1.000
_cell.length_c   1.000
_cell.angle_alpha   90.00
_cell.angle_beta   90.00
_cell.angle_gamma   90.00
#
_symmetry.space_group_name_H-M   'P 1'
#
loop_
_entity.id
_entity.type
_entity.pdbx_description
1 polymer ?
#
loop_
_entity_poly.entity_id
_entity_poly.type
_entity_poly.pdbx_seq_one_letter_code
_entity_poly.pdbx_strand_id
1 'polypeptide(L)'
;VEKTFSFPLDIVLKIHDEKVVVSFGQRDGIRVGHAVLSINGVDVNGKYTAEGKEILEYLKEPSNYPVSIRFGRARLTSNEKLMLASMFHSLFAIGSQLSPEVGSSGIEMLETDVFKLHCFQTLTGIKFIVLADPRQSGVDALLRKIYEIYSDFALKNPFYSLEMPI
;
A
#
# COMPACT_ATOMS: atom_id res chain seq x y z
N VAL A 1 -2.86 -15.98 6.89
CA VAL A 1 -2.48 -16.99 7.90
C VAL A 1 -3.52 -16.97 8.99
N GLU A 2 -4.11 -18.10 9.35
CA GLU A 2 -5.11 -18.19 10.42
C GLU A 2 -4.57 -19.06 11.56
N LYS A 3 -4.71 -18.58 12.80
CA LYS A 3 -4.19 -19.22 14.00
C LYS A 3 -5.11 -19.00 15.20
N THR A 4 -5.18 -19.99 16.06
CA THR A 4 -5.87 -19.92 17.34
C THR A 4 -4.90 -19.49 18.44
N PHE A 5 -5.30 -18.50 19.23
CA PHE A 5 -4.52 -17.95 20.32
C PHE A 5 -5.19 -18.24 21.66
N SER A 6 -4.37 -18.34 22.70
CA SER A 6 -4.77 -18.35 24.11
C SER A 6 -4.47 -16.99 24.74
N PHE A 7 -5.05 -16.72 25.92
CA PHE A 7 -4.75 -15.49 26.65
C PHE A 7 -3.44 -15.63 27.47
N PRO A 8 -2.58 -14.60 27.52
CA PRO A 8 -2.59 -13.38 26.70
C PRO A 8 -2.04 -13.64 25.29
N LEU A 9 -2.37 -12.74 24.36
CA LEU A 9 -1.75 -12.72 23.03
C LEU A 9 -0.22 -12.59 23.14
N ASP A 10 0.49 -13.43 22.37
CA ASP A 10 1.95 -13.44 22.26
C ASP A 10 2.48 -12.46 21.19
N ILE A 11 1.58 -11.76 20.50
CA ILE A 11 1.87 -10.74 19.48
C ILE A 11 1.29 -9.38 19.91
N VAL A 12 1.99 -8.31 19.54
CA VAL A 12 1.54 -6.94 19.84
C VAL A 12 0.80 -6.40 18.64
N LEU A 13 -0.43 -5.94 18.88
CA LEU A 13 -1.28 -5.31 17.88
C LEU A 13 -1.42 -3.81 18.18
N LYS A 14 -1.53 -3.00 17.13
CA LYS A 14 -1.83 -1.56 17.23
C LYS A 14 -2.83 -1.16 16.16
N ILE A 15 -3.52 -0.05 16.40
CA ILE A 15 -4.32 0.59 15.35
C ILE A 15 -3.39 1.42 14.46
N HIS A 16 -3.54 1.26 13.15
CA HIS A 16 -2.88 2.06 12.12
C HIS A 16 -3.83 2.21 10.93
N ASP A 17 -4.11 3.45 10.53
CA ASP A 17 -5.05 3.78 9.44
C ASP A 17 -6.39 3.03 9.54
N GLU A 18 -7.02 3.13 10.71
CA GLU A 18 -8.32 2.49 11.02
C GLU A 18 -8.33 0.95 10.91
N LYS A 19 -7.15 0.30 10.85
CA LYS A 19 -6.97 -1.15 10.83
C LYS A 19 -6.16 -1.60 12.04
N VAL A 20 -6.42 -2.80 12.55
CA VAL A 20 -5.56 -3.41 13.58
C VAL A 20 -4.45 -4.20 12.90
N VAL A 21 -3.21 -3.80 13.15
CA VAL A 21 -2.01 -4.39 12.53
C VAL A 21 -1.03 -4.91 13.56
N VAL A 22 -0.27 -5.93 13.18
CA VAL A 22 0.83 -6.49 13.98
C VAL A 22 1.97 -5.48 14.04
N SER A 23 2.26 -4.97 15.23
CA SER A 23 3.38 -4.06 15.48
C SER A 23 4.64 -4.78 15.94
N PHE A 24 4.50 -5.91 16.64
CA PHE A 24 5.62 -6.71 17.11
C PHE A 24 5.23 -8.19 17.28
N GLY A 25 6.21 -9.09 17.16
CA GLY A 25 6.03 -10.54 17.21
C GLY A 25 5.78 -11.14 15.83
N GLN A 26 6.76 -11.89 15.31
CA GLN A 26 6.64 -12.63 14.05
C GLN A 26 6.72 -14.11 14.34
N ARG A 27 5.70 -14.88 13.92
CA ARG A 27 5.62 -16.31 14.18
C ARG A 27 4.65 -16.98 13.22
N ASP A 28 4.92 -18.23 12.85
CA ASP A 28 4.01 -19.10 12.09
C ASP A 28 3.42 -18.46 10.82
N GLY A 29 4.20 -17.59 10.15
CA GLY A 29 3.79 -16.86 8.93
C GLY A 29 3.10 -15.51 9.18
N ILE A 30 2.89 -15.12 10.43
CA ILE A 30 2.45 -13.77 10.82
C ILE A 30 3.67 -12.86 10.80
N ARG A 31 3.57 -11.72 10.09
CA ARG A 31 4.64 -10.73 9.95
C ARG A 31 4.17 -9.38 10.48
N VAL A 32 5.12 -8.55 10.91
CA VAL A 32 4.86 -7.14 11.23
C VAL A 32 4.23 -6.46 10.00
N GLY A 33 3.20 -5.64 10.24
CA GLY A 33 2.41 -4.99 9.19
C GLY A 33 1.26 -5.84 8.63
N HIS A 34 1.13 -7.13 8.99
CA HIS A 34 -0.10 -7.85 8.72
C HIS A 34 -1.26 -7.24 9.51
N ALA A 35 -2.41 -7.07 8.85
CA ALA A 35 -3.65 -6.66 9.48
C ALA A 35 -4.46 -7.87 9.94
N VAL A 36 -5.28 -7.66 10.97
CA VAL A 36 -6.37 -8.57 11.34
C VAL A 36 -7.43 -8.49 10.24
N LEU A 37 -7.74 -9.63 9.64
CA LEU A 37 -8.72 -9.76 8.55
C LEU A 37 -10.02 -10.38 9.04
N SER A 38 -9.95 -11.36 9.93
CA SER A 38 -11.11 -12.00 10.54
C SER A 38 -10.80 -12.50 11.95
N ILE A 39 -11.84 -12.59 12.76
CA ILE A 39 -11.83 -13.16 14.12
C ILE A 39 -12.91 -14.24 14.19
N ASN A 40 -12.55 -15.43 14.65
CA ASN A 40 -13.41 -16.62 14.72
C ASN A 40 -14.12 -16.93 13.39
N GLY A 41 -13.41 -16.75 12.28
CA GLY A 41 -13.93 -16.97 10.93
C GLY A 41 -14.79 -15.83 10.37
N VAL A 42 -15.10 -14.80 11.15
CA VAL A 42 -15.91 -13.65 10.73
C VAL A 42 -15.02 -12.46 10.40
N ASP A 43 -15.19 -11.90 9.20
CA ASP A 43 -14.40 -10.76 8.73
C ASP A 43 -14.61 -9.53 9.64
N VAL A 44 -13.51 -8.82 9.91
CA VAL A 44 -13.55 -7.60 10.72
C VAL A 44 -13.84 -6.37 9.86
N ASN A 45 -14.38 -5.32 10.48
CA ASN A 45 -14.60 -4.04 9.84
C ASN A 45 -13.62 -2.98 10.38
N GLY A 46 -12.46 -2.85 9.70
CA GLY A 46 -11.40 -1.93 10.12
C GLY A 46 -10.84 -2.30 11.49
N LYS A 47 -11.12 -1.47 12.49
CA LYS A 47 -10.71 -1.68 13.89
C LYS A 47 -11.80 -2.32 14.77
N TYR A 48 -12.95 -2.65 14.19
CA TYR A 48 -14.09 -3.22 14.88
C TYR A 48 -14.34 -4.67 14.46
N THR A 49 -14.82 -5.48 15.40
CA THR A 49 -15.41 -6.79 15.13
C THR A 49 -16.72 -6.64 14.33
N ALA A 50 -17.24 -7.73 13.78
CA ALA A 50 -18.53 -7.71 13.08
C ALA A 50 -19.71 -7.26 13.98
N GLU A 51 -19.57 -7.41 15.30
CA GLU A 51 -20.55 -6.99 16.31
C GLU A 51 -20.37 -5.51 16.73
N GLY A 52 -19.42 -4.78 16.15
CA GLY A 52 -19.17 -3.37 16.43
C GLY A 52 -18.29 -3.09 17.65
N LYS A 53 -17.83 -4.13 18.36
CA LYS A 53 -16.85 -3.98 19.45
C LYS A 53 -15.45 -3.72 18.91
N GLU A 54 -14.68 -2.82 19.54
CA GLU A 54 -13.30 -2.57 19.13
C GLU A 54 -12.44 -3.83 19.34
N ILE A 55 -11.66 -4.20 18.32
CA ILE A 55 -10.87 -5.45 18.31
C ILE A 55 -9.87 -5.48 19.46
N LEU A 56 -9.19 -4.37 19.75
CA LEU A 56 -8.20 -4.32 20.82
C LEU A 56 -8.84 -4.47 22.21
N GLU A 57 -10.09 -4.03 22.39
CA GLU A 57 -10.85 -4.24 23.62
C GLU A 57 -11.33 -5.69 23.73
N TYR A 58 -11.88 -6.22 22.63
CA TYR A 58 -12.29 -7.63 22.54
C TYR A 58 -11.15 -8.59 22.91
N LEU A 59 -9.92 -8.33 22.43
CA LEU A 59 -8.77 -9.18 22.67
C LEU A 59 -8.12 -9.02 24.06
N LYS A 60 -8.51 -7.99 24.85
CA LYS A 60 -8.05 -7.82 26.25
C LYS A 60 -8.83 -8.68 27.24
N GLU A 61 -10.03 -9.14 26.88
CA GLU A 61 -10.89 -9.93 27.76
C GLU A 61 -10.53 -11.42 27.70
N PRO A 62 -10.11 -12.05 28.81
CA PRO A 62 -9.75 -13.47 28.82
C PRO A 62 -10.90 -14.42 28.46
N SER A 63 -12.14 -14.00 28.68
CA SER A 63 -13.35 -14.79 28.37
C SER A 63 -13.57 -15.01 26.87
N ASN A 64 -12.94 -14.20 26.02
CA ASN A 64 -13.08 -14.31 24.57
C ASN A 64 -12.09 -15.32 23.94
N TYR A 65 -11.29 -15.99 24.78
CA TYR A 65 -10.32 -17.00 24.36
C TYR A 65 -10.83 -18.42 24.62
N PRO A 66 -10.44 -19.42 23.81
CA PRO A 66 -9.51 -19.33 22.69
C PRO A 66 -10.12 -18.58 21.47
N VAL A 67 -9.29 -17.81 20.78
CA VAL A 67 -9.72 -16.97 19.65
C VAL A 67 -8.96 -17.34 18.38
N SER A 68 -9.67 -17.58 17.27
CA SER A 68 -9.05 -17.74 15.94
C SER A 68 -8.89 -16.37 15.30
N ILE A 69 -7.70 -16.01 14.84
CA ILE A 69 -7.44 -14.74 14.16
C ILE A 69 -6.76 -15.01 12.83
N ARG A 70 -7.32 -14.43 11.75
CA ARG A 70 -6.73 -14.45 10.42
C ARG A 70 -5.96 -13.17 10.17
N PHE A 71 -4.66 -13.30 9.92
CA PHE A 71 -3.76 -12.21 9.56
C PHE A 71 -3.41 -12.24 8.07
N GLY A 72 -3.22 -11.05 7.48
CA GLY A 72 -2.68 -10.93 6.13
C GLY A 72 -2.40 -9.49 5.72
N ARG A 73 -1.96 -9.30 4.48
CA ARG A 73 -1.78 -7.95 3.92
C ARG A 73 -3.16 -7.35 3.65
N ALA A 74 -3.47 -6.22 4.31
CA ALA A 74 -4.68 -5.48 4.01
C ALA A 74 -4.65 -4.94 2.59
N ARG A 75 -5.81 -4.88 1.94
CA ARG A 75 -5.96 -4.16 0.68
C ARG A 75 -5.86 -2.66 0.93
N LEU A 76 -5.26 -1.95 -0.02
CA LEU A 76 -5.22 -0.49 -0.02
C LEU A 76 -6.59 0.06 -0.44
N THR A 77 -7.12 0.97 0.37
CA THR A 77 -8.30 1.79 0.09
C THR A 77 -7.97 2.85 -0.96
N SER A 78 -8.99 3.47 -1.56
CA SER A 78 -8.81 4.56 -2.51
C SER A 78 -8.04 5.73 -1.91
N ASN A 79 -8.32 6.08 -0.65
CA ASN A 79 -7.62 7.17 0.05
C ASN A 79 -6.15 6.83 0.31
N GLU A 80 -5.83 5.59 0.71
CA GLU A 80 -4.45 5.15 0.88
C GLU A 80 -3.67 5.20 -0.44
N LYS A 81 -4.31 4.85 -1.58
CA LYS A 81 -3.68 4.96 -2.91
C LYS A 81 -3.37 6.42 -3.25
N LEU A 82 -4.31 7.34 -3.03
CA LEU A 82 -4.10 8.78 -3.25
C LEU A 82 -2.98 9.32 -2.36
N MET A 83 -3.00 8.94 -1.08
CA MET A 83 -1.98 9.33 -0.11
C MET A 83 -0.59 8.85 -0.54
N LEU A 84 -0.45 7.58 -0.94
CA LEU A 84 0.82 7.01 -1.42
C LEU A 84 1.29 7.67 -2.72
N ALA A 85 0.38 8.00 -3.64
CA ALA A 85 0.72 8.73 -4.87
C ALA A 85 1.28 10.14 -4.55
N SER A 86 0.66 10.85 -3.61
CA SER A 86 1.14 12.16 -3.14
C SER A 86 2.48 12.07 -2.42
N MET A 87 2.69 11.04 -1.58
CA MET A 87 3.99 10.79 -0.95
C MET A 87 5.08 10.56 -2.00
N PHE A 88 4.81 9.73 -3.00
CA PHE A 88 5.76 9.46 -4.07
C PHE A 88 6.09 10.74 -4.85
N HIS A 89 5.12 11.61 -5.10
CA HIS A 89 5.36 12.90 -5.76
C HIS A 89 6.40 13.74 -5.00
N SER A 90 6.29 13.84 -3.68
CA SER A 90 7.26 14.54 -2.84
C SER A 90 8.63 13.86 -2.88
N LEU A 91 8.69 12.54 -2.75
CA LEU A 91 9.95 11.78 -2.82
C LEU A 91 10.66 11.95 -4.17
N PHE A 92 9.89 11.96 -5.26
CA PHE A 92 10.40 12.21 -6.60
C PHE A 92 11.13 13.56 -6.69
N ALA A 93 10.51 14.63 -6.17
CA ALA A 93 11.10 15.97 -6.18
C ALA A 93 12.33 16.07 -5.28
N ILE A 94 12.26 15.48 -4.08
CA ILE A 94 13.40 15.43 -3.14
C ILE A 94 14.60 14.72 -3.78
N GLY A 95 14.37 13.61 -4.49
CA GLY A 95 15.43 12.88 -5.19
C GLY A 95 16.16 13.74 -6.22
N SER A 96 15.44 14.58 -6.96
CA SER A 96 16.05 15.53 -7.91
C SER A 96 16.79 16.66 -7.18
N GLN A 97 16.22 17.23 -6.12
CA GLN A 97 16.82 18.35 -5.38
C GLN A 97 18.10 17.96 -4.62
N LEU A 98 18.16 16.74 -4.10
CA LEU A 98 19.32 16.23 -3.37
C LEU A 98 20.37 15.56 -4.27
N SER A 99 20.16 15.56 -5.58
CA SER A 99 21.11 14.97 -6.52
C SER A 99 22.47 15.69 -6.45
N PRO A 100 23.58 14.94 -6.38
CA PRO A 100 24.91 15.53 -6.50
C PRO A 100 25.26 15.92 -7.95
N GLU A 101 24.54 15.37 -8.94
CA GLU A 101 24.76 15.59 -10.37
C GLU A 101 23.80 16.66 -10.93
N VAL A 102 24.35 17.52 -11.80
CA VAL A 102 23.58 18.58 -12.48
C VAL A 102 22.69 17.95 -13.56
N GLY A 103 21.43 18.43 -13.64
CA GLY A 103 20.48 17.94 -14.63
C GLY A 103 19.83 16.60 -14.29
N SER A 104 19.92 16.16 -13.03
CA SER A 104 19.22 14.96 -12.56
C SER A 104 17.70 15.13 -12.63
N SER A 105 17.04 14.10 -13.12
CA SER A 105 15.61 13.90 -12.96
C SER A 105 15.26 13.53 -11.51
N GLY A 106 13.97 13.31 -11.23
CA GLY A 106 13.54 12.71 -9.97
C GLY A 106 13.72 11.20 -9.96
N ILE A 107 13.03 10.52 -9.04
CA ILE A 107 13.10 9.05 -8.93
C ILE A 107 12.49 8.40 -10.17
N GLU A 108 13.31 7.78 -11.02
CA GLU A 108 12.88 6.98 -12.18
C GLU A 108 12.67 5.51 -11.84
N MET A 109 13.42 4.99 -10.86
CA MET A 109 13.35 3.60 -10.43
C MET A 109 13.60 3.46 -8.92
N LEU A 110 12.77 2.67 -8.25
CA LEU A 110 12.92 2.30 -6.84
C LEU A 110 12.80 0.78 -6.73
N GLU A 111 13.85 0.13 -6.26
CA GLU A 111 13.94 -1.33 -6.14
C GLU A 111 13.79 -1.79 -4.69
N THR A 112 13.03 -2.86 -4.50
CA THR A 112 12.93 -3.62 -3.25
C THR A 112 13.21 -5.09 -3.53
N ASP A 113 13.26 -5.91 -2.48
CA ASP A 113 13.40 -7.36 -2.59
C ASP A 113 12.19 -8.05 -3.25
N VAL A 114 11.00 -7.42 -3.22
CA VAL A 114 9.75 -8.04 -3.69
C VAL A 114 9.19 -7.39 -4.97
N PHE A 115 9.48 -6.11 -5.20
CA PHE A 115 8.99 -5.38 -6.36
C PHE A 115 9.94 -4.27 -6.79
N LYS A 116 9.80 -3.84 -8.04
CA LYS A 116 10.44 -2.66 -8.60
C LYS A 116 9.37 -1.67 -9.05
N LEU A 117 9.52 -0.42 -8.64
CA LEU A 117 8.70 0.71 -9.07
C LEU A 117 9.45 1.45 -10.17
N HIS A 118 8.82 1.60 -11.32
CA HIS A 118 9.31 2.42 -12.43
C HIS A 118 8.43 3.65 -12.58
N CYS A 119 9.04 4.82 -12.79
CA CYS A 119 8.36 6.09 -12.95
C CYS A 119 8.85 6.80 -14.22
N PHE A 120 7.90 7.20 -15.07
CA PHE A 120 8.15 8.04 -16.23
C PHE A 120 7.40 9.37 -16.09
N GLN A 121 8.11 10.50 -16.14
CA GLN A 121 7.51 11.84 -16.10
C GLN A 121 7.48 12.45 -17.52
N THR A 122 6.33 12.97 -17.93
CA THR A 122 6.17 13.72 -19.18
C THR A 122 6.72 15.14 -19.05
N LEU A 123 6.91 15.81 -20.19
CA LEU A 123 7.28 17.24 -20.24
C LEU A 123 6.25 18.15 -19.55
N THR A 124 4.97 17.74 -19.52
CA THR A 124 3.89 18.46 -18.82
C THR A 124 3.79 18.13 -17.32
N GLY A 125 4.64 17.23 -16.81
CA GLY A 125 4.75 16.90 -15.40
C GLY A 125 3.90 15.71 -14.93
N ILE A 126 3.15 15.07 -15.82
CA ILE A 126 2.36 13.86 -15.54
C ILE A 126 3.30 12.67 -15.30
N LYS A 127 3.00 11.86 -14.29
CA LYS A 127 3.83 10.71 -13.91
C LYS A 127 3.08 9.41 -14.12
N PHE A 128 3.70 8.49 -14.84
CA PHE A 128 3.22 7.11 -14.98
C PHE A 128 4.08 6.21 -14.10
N ILE A 129 3.43 5.47 -13.21
CA ILE A 129 4.10 4.60 -12.25
C ILE A 129 3.66 3.16 -12.49
N VAL A 130 4.62 2.25 -12.61
CA VAL A 130 4.38 0.81 -12.76
C VAL A 130 5.11 0.06 -11.66
N LEU A 131 4.39 -0.82 -10.95
CA LEU A 131 4.96 -1.79 -10.01
C LEU A 131 5.06 -3.14 -10.69
N ALA A 132 6.24 -3.76 -10.67
CA ALA A 132 6.48 -5.07 -11.29
C ALA A 132 7.38 -5.97 -10.43
N ASP A 133 7.45 -7.27 -10.74
CA ASP A 133 8.48 -8.17 -10.19
C ASP A 133 9.88 -7.60 -10.52
N PRO A 134 10.87 -7.66 -9.62
CA PRO A 134 12.20 -7.09 -9.88
C PRO A 134 12.90 -7.62 -11.13
N ARG A 135 12.55 -8.84 -11.56
CA ARG A 135 13.08 -9.51 -12.76
C ARG A 135 12.31 -9.18 -14.04
N GLN A 136 11.21 -8.44 -13.95
CA GLN A 136 10.43 -8.06 -15.11
C GLN A 136 11.23 -7.10 -16.00
N SER A 137 11.49 -7.53 -17.23
CA SER A 137 12.10 -6.70 -18.26
C SER A 137 11.05 -5.97 -19.11
N GLY A 138 11.48 -4.94 -19.84
CA GLY A 138 10.63 -4.25 -20.82
C GLY A 138 9.64 -3.25 -20.23
N VAL A 139 9.78 -2.89 -18.95
CA VAL A 139 8.88 -1.92 -18.30
C VAL A 139 8.98 -0.52 -18.94
N ASP A 140 10.15 -0.12 -19.43
CA ASP A 140 10.32 1.17 -20.11
C ASP A 140 9.51 1.25 -21.41
N ALA A 141 9.43 0.15 -22.16
CA ALA A 141 8.60 0.08 -23.37
C ALA A 141 7.12 0.17 -23.03
N LEU A 142 6.69 -0.46 -21.93
CA LEU A 142 5.33 -0.34 -21.41
C LEU A 142 5.01 1.11 -21.00
N LEU A 143 5.90 1.78 -20.27
CA LEU A 143 5.72 3.17 -19.85
C LEU A 143 5.59 4.11 -21.06
N ARG A 144 6.43 3.94 -22.08
CA ARG A 144 6.30 4.68 -23.35
C ARG A 144 4.95 4.41 -24.02
N LYS A 145 4.49 3.15 -24.02
CA LYS A 145 3.18 2.80 -24.59
C LYS A 145 2.01 3.40 -23.82
N ILE A 146 2.09 3.45 -22.50
CA ILE A 146 1.10 4.14 -21.65
C ILE A 146 1.08 5.63 -21.99
N TYR A 147 2.24 6.25 -22.18
CA TYR A 147 2.32 7.66 -22.58
C TYR A 147 1.71 7.92 -23.97
N GLU A 148 1.91 7.04 -24.95
CA GLU A 148 1.25 7.14 -26.26
C GLU A 148 -0.28 7.10 -26.11
N ILE A 149 -0.81 6.14 -25.33
CA ILE A 149 -2.25 5.99 -25.10
C ILE A 149 -2.82 7.20 -24.37
N TYR A 150 -2.10 7.71 -23.37
CA TYR A 150 -2.48 8.93 -22.65
C TYR A 150 -2.49 10.15 -23.57
N SER A 151 -1.47 10.29 -24.44
CA SER A 151 -1.39 11.38 -25.40
C SER A 151 -2.58 11.38 -26.34
N ASP A 152 -3.00 10.21 -26.85
CA ASP A 152 -4.20 10.10 -27.68
C ASP A 152 -5.46 10.57 -26.95
N PHE A 153 -5.59 10.24 -25.66
CA PHE A 153 -6.73 10.70 -24.84
C PHE A 153 -6.68 12.22 -24.62
N ALA A 154 -5.53 12.76 -24.25
CA ALA A 154 -5.34 14.19 -23.98
C ALA A 154 -5.56 15.04 -25.24
N LEU A 155 -5.05 14.59 -26.40
CA LEU A 155 -5.22 15.28 -27.69
C LEU A 155 -6.69 15.26 -28.16
N LYS A 156 -7.45 14.23 -27.81
CA LYS A 156 -8.89 14.15 -28.11
C LYS A 156 -9.74 15.01 -27.18
N ASN A 157 -9.24 15.35 -25.98
CA ASN A 157 -9.98 16.09 -24.96
C ASN A 157 -9.16 17.29 -24.44
N PRO A 158 -8.91 18.32 -25.28
CA PRO A 158 -7.99 19.42 -24.94
C PRO A 158 -8.42 20.29 -23.76
N PHE A 159 -9.70 20.25 -23.37
CA PHE A 159 -10.26 21.01 -22.24
C PHE A 159 -10.56 20.14 -21.02
N TYR A 160 -10.03 18.92 -20.98
CA TYR A 160 -10.20 18.03 -19.83
C TYR A 160 -9.50 18.58 -18.58
N SER A 161 -10.17 18.55 -17.43
CA SER A 161 -9.59 19.01 -16.17
C SER A 161 -8.55 18.01 -15.67
N LEU A 162 -7.30 18.46 -15.49
CA LEU A 162 -6.19 17.60 -15.06
C LEU A 162 -6.37 17.00 -13.66
N GLU A 163 -7.25 17.57 -12.83
CA GLU A 163 -7.55 17.10 -11.48
C GLU A 163 -8.62 16.00 -11.46
N MET A 164 -9.28 15.74 -12.59
CA MET A 164 -10.31 14.72 -12.70
C MET A 164 -9.70 13.36 -13.10
N PRO A 165 -10.26 12.25 -12.58
CA PRO A 165 -9.79 10.91 -12.94
C PRO A 165 -10.16 10.55 -14.38
N ILE A 166 -9.16 10.09 -15.14
CA ILE A 166 -9.31 9.53 -16.50
C ILE A 166 -10.02 8.19 -16.47
#